data_AF-A0A931AG05-F1
#
_entry.id   AF-A0A931AG05-F1
#
_cell.length_a   1.000
_cell.length_b   1.000
_cell.length_c   1.000
_cell.angle_alpha   90.00
_cell.angle_beta   90.00
_cell.angle_gamma   90.00
#
_symmetry.space_group_name_H-M   'P 1'
#
loop_
_entity.id
_entity.type
_entity.pdbx_description
1 polymer ?
#
loop_
_entity_poly.entity_id
_entity_poly.type
_entity_poly.pdbx_seq_one_letter_code
_entity_poly.pdbx_strand_id
1 'polypeptide(L)'
;RAAAEPARLRAAAEPPADAARLERPAGGDLGGLFGRAAAAVLERKAFDDAHLRAVGTALRLAGDPAVRLGVDGLELAGGSPQSSSDVLDAARRCELFRPEIELAREVAGGRQAHVVVDAGSQLPAAFALVDALGAERVTLCGRFVAEHDAALRRVPELAGVRCLAWSPDQEIRPLWCTGSESGGPGPLVLWVTGTRPPPERGPWAGWLDAARAAAFPDEALGRCQGLTIKVTRIDFLAAVTGMNGMTVNLRRLLAALPSGVPVRCELVVGAPGMPADVVGESLELLADGPGGVRVAGLRAYRMGIRAEWAGQSVRFPPAAGHDLARWLEFDAPDTMRPYEVTAMISRWLDRLPGLLPGRFAACSVAGDTAVDADAWDPCAEVVSVAGTGTFAVSLRSGRSYRLDQGLVEPVTRLAADPRALDDLAESARRRLTEELARAGVLGSGG
;
A
#
# COMPACT_ATOMS: atom_id res chain seq x y z
N ARG A 1 9.72 13.19 -0.01
CA ARG A 1 10.32 12.78 -1.31
C ARG A 1 11.12 11.52 -1.04
N ALA A 2 11.08 10.54 -1.95
CA ALA A 2 11.58 9.15 -1.86
C ALA A 2 10.68 8.16 -1.09
N ALA A 3 9.97 7.31 -1.83
CA ALA A 3 9.87 5.90 -1.46
C ALA A 3 11.24 5.29 -1.77
N ALA A 4 11.70 4.39 -0.91
CA ALA A 4 13.02 3.75 -0.90
C ALA A 4 13.75 3.81 -2.26
N GLU A 5 14.94 4.43 -2.28
CA GLU A 5 15.78 4.52 -3.47
C GLU A 5 15.80 3.16 -4.19
N PRO A 6 15.42 3.09 -5.49
CA PRO A 6 15.29 1.83 -6.21
C PRO A 6 16.54 0.95 -6.08
N ALA A 7 17.73 1.54 -5.93
CA ALA A 7 18.98 0.83 -5.73
C ALA A 7 19.03 -0.04 -4.45
N ARG A 8 18.41 0.39 -3.33
CA ARG A 8 18.34 -0.43 -2.11
C ARG A 8 17.17 -1.38 -2.09
N LEU A 9 16.02 -1.02 -2.67
CA LEU A 9 14.95 -2.00 -2.91
C LEU A 9 15.45 -3.11 -3.84
N ARG A 10 16.30 -2.80 -4.81
CA ARG A 10 17.04 -3.78 -5.63
C ARG A 10 17.99 -4.62 -4.77
N ALA A 11 18.87 -4.00 -3.98
CA ALA A 11 19.80 -4.74 -3.12
C ALA A 11 19.11 -5.63 -2.07
N ALA A 12 17.95 -5.21 -1.57
CA ALA A 12 17.08 -5.98 -0.68
C ALA A 12 16.36 -7.14 -1.41
N ALA A 13 16.15 -7.00 -2.71
CA ALA A 13 15.49 -7.97 -3.57
C ALA A 13 16.50 -8.94 -4.25
N GLU A 14 17.79 -8.61 -4.23
CA GLU A 14 18.86 -9.48 -4.67
C GLU A 14 19.42 -10.27 -3.47
N PRO A 15 19.29 -11.62 -3.43
CA PRO A 15 19.94 -12.38 -2.38
C PRO A 15 21.47 -12.22 -2.48
N PRO A 16 22.21 -12.10 -1.36
CA PRO A 16 23.66 -11.96 -1.39
C PRO A 16 24.28 -13.20 -2.05
N ALA A 17 25.31 -12.98 -2.88
CA ALA A 17 25.98 -14.03 -3.65
C ALA A 17 26.49 -15.22 -2.80
N ASP A 18 26.73 -14.99 -1.51
CA ASP A 18 27.20 -16.00 -0.55
C ASP A 18 26.08 -16.79 0.17
N ALA A 19 24.82 -16.37 0.10
CA ALA A 19 23.69 -17.13 0.67
C ALA A 19 23.36 -18.40 -0.14
N ALA A 20 23.90 -18.54 -1.36
CA ALA A 20 23.80 -19.75 -2.16
C ALA A 20 24.52 -20.98 -1.54
N ARG A 21 25.28 -20.79 -0.45
CA ARG A 21 26.08 -21.84 0.21
C ARG A 21 25.53 -22.34 1.55
N LEU A 22 24.48 -21.74 2.11
CA LEU A 22 23.88 -22.25 3.35
C LEU A 22 22.70 -23.17 3.04
N GLU A 23 22.92 -24.43 3.40
CA GLU A 23 22.11 -25.65 3.33
C GLU A 23 20.61 -25.52 3.00
N ARG A 24 20.25 -26.16 1.88
CA ARG A 24 18.94 -26.21 1.25
C ARG A 24 18.00 -27.23 1.92
N PRO A 25 16.76 -26.87 2.24
CA PRO A 25 15.63 -27.78 2.14
C PRO A 25 15.16 -27.84 0.68
N ALA A 26 14.60 -28.98 0.27
CA ALA A 26 14.00 -29.19 -1.05
C ALA A 26 12.73 -28.33 -1.23
N GLY A 27 12.95 -27.08 -1.63
CA GLY A 27 11.94 -26.07 -1.96
C GLY A 27 12.72 -24.82 -2.35
N GLY A 28 13.01 -24.67 -3.65
CA GLY A 28 13.91 -23.61 -4.16
C GLY A 28 13.49 -22.22 -3.69
N ASP A 29 14.47 -21.36 -3.43
CA ASP A 29 14.32 -19.99 -2.91
C ASP A 29 13.44 -19.13 -3.84
N LEU A 30 12.12 -19.25 -3.70
CA LEU A 30 11.13 -18.43 -4.37
C LEU A 30 11.34 -16.95 -4.06
N GLY A 31 11.86 -16.62 -2.86
CA GLY A 31 12.15 -15.26 -2.44
C GLY A 31 13.13 -14.56 -3.39
N GLY A 32 14.23 -15.22 -3.75
CA GLY A 32 15.21 -14.70 -4.71
C GLY A 32 14.66 -14.48 -6.13
N LEU A 33 13.67 -15.28 -6.57
CA LEU A 33 13.01 -15.11 -7.87
C LEU A 33 12.12 -13.85 -7.90
N PHE A 34 11.24 -13.71 -6.91
CA PHE A 34 10.36 -12.54 -6.79
C PHE A 34 11.13 -11.25 -6.56
N GLY A 35 12.24 -11.32 -5.84
CA GLY A 35 13.12 -10.18 -5.66
C GLY A 35 13.75 -9.68 -6.96
N ARG A 36 14.29 -10.58 -7.79
CA ARG A 36 14.81 -10.21 -9.13
C ARG A 36 13.73 -9.64 -10.06
N ALA A 37 12.52 -10.22 -10.04
CA ALA A 37 11.39 -9.67 -10.80
C ALA A 37 11.03 -8.25 -10.32
N ALA A 38 10.98 -8.02 -9.00
CA ALA A 38 10.75 -6.69 -8.44
C ALA A 38 11.85 -5.69 -8.85
N ALA A 39 13.11 -6.10 -8.82
CA ALA A 39 14.23 -5.28 -9.27
C ALA A 39 14.07 -4.85 -10.74
N ALA A 40 13.77 -5.80 -11.63
CA ALA A 40 13.55 -5.53 -13.06
C ALA A 40 12.40 -4.55 -13.30
N VAL A 41 11.26 -4.72 -12.61
CA VAL A 41 10.13 -3.79 -12.70
C VAL A 41 10.51 -2.38 -12.22
N LEU A 42 11.25 -2.25 -11.11
CA LEU A 42 11.72 -0.96 -10.60
C LEU A 42 12.71 -0.27 -11.55
N GLU A 43 13.42 -1.02 -12.40
CA GLU A 43 14.36 -0.49 -13.40
C GLU A 43 13.67 0.14 -14.61
N ARG A 44 12.46 -0.33 -14.95
CA ARG A 44 11.65 0.23 -16.05
C ARG A 44 11.33 1.71 -15.84
N LYS A 45 11.30 2.18 -14.58
CA LYS A 45 10.89 3.55 -14.18
C LYS A 45 9.50 3.95 -14.71
N ALA A 46 8.66 2.96 -15.02
CA ALA A 46 7.22 3.13 -15.12
C ALA A 46 6.65 3.33 -13.70
N PHE A 47 5.65 4.20 -13.56
CA PHE A 47 5.02 4.55 -12.29
C PHE A 47 3.55 4.10 -12.30
N ASP A 48 3.37 2.79 -12.30
CA ASP A 48 2.11 2.08 -12.49
C ASP A 48 1.85 1.06 -11.36
N ASP A 49 0.85 0.19 -11.53
CA ASP A 49 0.54 -0.90 -10.59
C ASP A 49 1.73 -1.86 -10.40
N ALA A 50 2.47 -2.15 -11.47
CA ALA A 50 3.65 -3.03 -11.40
C ALA A 50 4.72 -2.42 -10.49
N HIS A 51 4.97 -1.10 -10.60
CA HIS A 51 5.88 -0.38 -9.70
C HIS A 51 5.47 -0.53 -8.23
N LEU A 52 4.19 -0.36 -7.90
CA LEU A 52 3.70 -0.49 -6.51
C LEU A 52 3.87 -1.92 -5.99
N ARG A 53 3.61 -2.93 -6.84
CA ARG A 53 3.83 -4.34 -6.48
C ARG A 53 5.30 -4.66 -6.26
N ALA A 54 6.17 -4.11 -7.09
CA ALA A 54 7.61 -4.27 -6.94
C ALA A 54 8.11 -3.64 -5.64
N VAL A 55 7.63 -2.45 -5.27
CA VAL A 55 7.90 -1.84 -3.96
C VAL A 55 7.40 -2.72 -2.83
N GLY A 56 6.15 -3.20 -2.88
CA GLY A 56 5.59 -4.09 -1.85
C GLY A 56 6.37 -5.40 -1.71
N THR A 57 6.80 -6.00 -2.82
CA THR A 57 7.60 -7.22 -2.85
C THR A 57 8.98 -6.98 -2.24
N ALA A 58 9.66 -5.90 -2.64
CA ALA A 58 10.97 -5.55 -2.10
C ALA A 58 10.91 -5.25 -0.60
N LEU A 59 9.89 -4.53 -0.12
CA LEU A 59 9.68 -4.29 1.31
C LEU A 59 9.44 -5.57 2.11
N ARG A 60 8.76 -6.56 1.52
CA ARG A 60 8.55 -7.88 2.14
C ARG A 60 9.86 -8.67 2.25
N LEU A 61 10.73 -8.55 1.26
CA LEU A 61 11.99 -9.30 1.17
C LEU A 61 13.16 -8.61 1.89
N ALA A 62 13.07 -7.31 2.19
CA ALA A 62 14.16 -6.52 2.74
C ALA A 62 14.73 -7.00 4.08
N GLY A 63 13.98 -7.78 4.87
CA GLY A 63 14.48 -8.39 6.10
C GLY A 63 14.99 -7.40 7.15
N ASP A 64 14.48 -6.16 7.18
CA ASP A 64 14.93 -5.12 8.11
C ASP A 64 14.67 -5.54 9.58
N PRO A 65 15.66 -5.35 10.48
CA PRO A 65 15.56 -5.83 11.86
C PRO A 65 14.62 -5.00 12.75
N ALA A 66 14.21 -3.82 12.29
CA ALA A 66 13.39 -2.87 13.04
C ALA A 66 11.96 -2.75 12.51
N VAL A 67 11.77 -2.91 11.19
CA VAL A 67 10.47 -2.82 10.54
C VAL A 67 10.22 -3.98 9.58
N ARG A 68 8.97 -4.40 9.47
CA ARG A 68 8.55 -5.41 8.49
C ARG A 68 7.28 -4.99 7.79
N LEU A 69 7.08 -5.47 6.57
CA LEU A 69 5.79 -5.33 5.89
C LEU A 69 4.80 -6.31 6.51
N GLY A 70 3.89 -5.78 7.33
CA GLY A 70 2.73 -6.50 7.85
C GLY A 70 1.62 -6.59 6.80
N VAL A 71 0.47 -7.04 7.27
CA VAL A 71 -0.73 -7.22 6.45
C VAL A 71 -1.26 -5.89 5.89
N ASP A 72 -1.19 -4.82 6.69
CA ASP A 72 -1.82 -3.54 6.38
C ASP A 72 -0.87 -2.34 6.33
N GLY A 73 0.43 -2.60 6.37
CA GLY A 73 1.47 -1.60 6.22
C GLY A 73 2.77 -1.99 6.88
N LEU A 74 3.66 -1.01 7.04
CA LEU A 74 4.90 -1.18 7.78
C LEU A 74 4.61 -1.20 9.28
N GLU A 75 5.07 -2.27 9.93
CA GLU A 75 4.95 -2.52 11.36
C GLU A 75 6.34 -2.58 11.99
N LEU A 76 6.42 -2.37 13.31
CA LEU A 76 7.65 -2.66 14.05
C LEU A 76 7.88 -4.18 14.02
N ALA A 77 9.13 -4.60 13.83
CA ALA A 77 9.51 -6.01 13.89
C ALA A 77 9.34 -6.57 15.32
N GLY A 78 9.51 -5.73 16.35
CA GLY A 78 9.25 -6.06 17.75
C GLY A 78 8.77 -4.84 18.54
N GLY A 79 8.15 -5.09 19.69
CA GLY A 79 7.56 -4.06 20.54
C GLY A 79 6.24 -3.53 20.01
N SER A 80 5.83 -2.38 20.56
CA SER A 80 4.57 -1.73 20.24
C SER A 80 4.81 -0.33 19.67
N PRO A 81 4.17 0.03 18.54
CA PRO A 81 4.12 1.43 18.12
C PRO A 81 3.54 2.35 19.21
N GLN A 82 2.77 1.84 20.15
CA GLN A 82 2.18 2.67 21.21
C GLN A 82 3.18 3.04 22.31
N SER A 83 4.40 2.50 22.27
CA SER A 83 5.52 2.80 23.16
C SER A 83 6.57 3.66 22.45
N SER A 84 6.94 4.79 23.04
CA SER A 84 8.02 5.64 22.53
C SER A 84 9.37 4.92 22.55
N SER A 85 9.64 4.11 23.56
CA SER A 85 10.91 3.36 23.67
C SER A 85 11.10 2.39 22.52
N ASP A 86 10.03 1.70 22.13
CA ASP A 86 10.07 0.70 21.06
C ASP A 86 10.20 1.37 19.69
N VAL A 87 9.55 2.52 19.51
CA VAL A 87 9.67 3.34 18.30
C VAL A 87 11.08 3.92 18.17
N LEU A 88 11.68 4.41 19.26
CA LEU A 88 13.05 4.93 19.30
C LEU A 88 14.07 3.81 19.04
N ASP A 89 13.86 2.63 19.61
CA ASP A 89 14.68 1.46 19.33
C ASP A 89 14.61 1.07 17.85
N ALA A 90 13.41 1.02 17.29
CA ALA A 90 13.23 0.76 15.87
C ALA A 90 13.88 1.86 15.00
N ALA A 91 13.76 3.14 15.37
CA ALA A 91 14.39 4.25 14.65
C ALA A 91 15.91 4.10 14.55
N ARG A 92 16.57 3.64 15.63
CA ARG A 92 18.02 3.41 15.66
C ARG A 92 18.48 2.20 14.85
N ARG A 93 17.68 1.13 14.85
CA ARG A 93 18.03 -0.15 14.20
C ARG A 93 17.58 -0.24 12.74
N CYS A 94 16.68 0.64 12.30
CA CYS A 94 16.14 0.60 10.95
C CYS A 94 17.21 0.97 9.91
N GLU A 95 17.43 0.07 8.96
CA GLU A 95 18.40 0.25 7.88
C GLU A 95 17.71 0.62 6.55
N LEU A 96 16.44 0.25 6.42
CA LEU A 96 15.62 0.43 5.22
C LEU A 96 15.55 1.90 4.77
N PHE A 97 15.46 2.84 5.72
CA PHE A 97 15.31 4.28 5.43
C PHE A 97 16.63 5.07 5.46
N ARG A 98 17.77 4.41 5.64
CA ARG A 98 19.08 5.08 5.76
C ARG A 98 19.38 5.99 4.55
N PRO A 99 19.15 5.59 3.28
CA PRO A 99 19.38 6.46 2.13
C PRO A 99 18.50 7.73 2.16
N GLU A 100 17.23 7.60 2.51
CA GLU A 100 16.30 8.73 2.62
C GLU A 100 16.74 9.70 3.72
N ILE A 101 17.27 9.17 4.82
CA ILE A 101 17.80 9.95 5.93
C ILE A 101 19.05 10.72 5.49
N GLU A 102 20.02 10.06 4.82
CA GLU A 102 21.21 10.75 4.33
C GLU A 102 20.88 11.80 3.26
N LEU A 103 19.98 11.48 2.33
CA LEU A 103 19.48 12.44 1.35
C LEU A 103 18.80 13.63 2.03
N ALA A 104 18.01 13.39 3.08
CA ALA A 104 17.38 14.46 3.85
C ALA A 104 18.42 15.36 4.52
N ARG A 105 19.52 14.80 5.05
CA ARG A 105 20.62 15.57 5.65
C ARG A 105 21.33 16.44 4.63
N GLU A 106 21.66 15.86 3.46
CA GLU A 106 22.30 16.56 2.36
C GLU A 106 21.41 17.73 1.87
N VAL A 107 20.14 17.43 1.58
CA VAL A 107 19.19 18.42 1.07
C VAL A 107 18.87 19.50 2.11
N ALA A 108 18.75 19.14 3.39
CA ALA A 108 18.52 20.11 4.45
C ALA A 108 19.69 21.10 4.54
N GLY A 109 20.94 20.62 4.38
CA GLY A 109 22.13 21.48 4.40
C GLY A 109 22.23 22.32 5.68
N GLY A 110 21.78 21.77 6.80
CA GLY A 110 21.71 22.46 8.09
C GLY A 110 20.55 23.45 8.28
N ARG A 111 19.65 23.58 7.30
CA ARG A 111 18.43 24.40 7.41
C ARG A 111 17.35 23.71 8.24
N GLN A 112 16.33 24.48 8.61
CA GLN A 112 15.10 23.97 9.24
C GLN A 112 14.35 23.02 8.28
N ALA A 113 13.91 21.87 8.80
CA ALA A 113 13.20 20.84 8.06
C ALA A 113 11.81 20.59 8.64
N HIS A 114 10.84 20.34 7.77
CA HIS A 114 9.49 19.92 8.16
C HIS A 114 9.33 18.43 7.86
N VAL A 115 9.02 17.64 8.89
CA VAL A 115 8.81 16.19 8.76
C VAL A 115 7.33 15.91 8.97
N VAL A 116 6.68 15.43 7.90
CA VAL A 116 5.24 15.15 7.88
C VAL A 116 4.96 13.76 8.43
N VAL A 117 4.21 13.69 9.52
CA VAL A 117 3.73 12.46 10.16
C VAL A 117 2.20 12.48 10.16
N ASP A 118 1.62 11.72 9.23
CA ASP A 118 0.17 11.53 9.10
C ASP A 118 -0.31 10.22 9.72
N ALA A 119 0.61 9.33 10.06
CA ALA A 119 0.32 8.03 10.63
C ALA A 119 1.43 7.54 11.55
N GLY A 120 1.05 6.81 12.59
CA GLY A 120 2.01 6.28 13.54
C GLY A 120 3.05 5.31 12.93
N SER A 121 2.73 4.62 11.84
CA SER A 121 3.71 3.75 11.14
C SER A 121 4.90 4.54 10.57
N GLN A 122 4.80 5.86 10.44
CA GLN A 122 5.89 6.73 10.00
C GLN A 122 6.82 7.15 11.13
N LEU A 123 6.48 6.86 12.40
CA LEU A 123 7.25 7.37 13.54
C LEU A 123 8.70 6.85 13.61
N PRO A 124 9.03 5.58 13.29
CA PRO A 124 10.42 5.15 13.26
C PRO A 124 11.27 5.99 12.29
N ALA A 125 10.77 6.22 11.07
CA ALA A 125 11.45 7.06 10.08
C ALA A 125 11.49 8.54 10.52
N ALA A 126 10.41 9.05 11.11
CA ALA A 126 10.37 10.43 11.59
C ALA A 126 11.35 10.69 12.74
N PHE A 127 11.48 9.74 13.68
CA PHE A 127 12.42 9.85 14.81
C PHE A 127 13.86 9.71 14.33
N ALA A 128 14.12 8.82 13.37
CA ALA A 128 15.43 8.72 12.74
C ALA A 128 15.82 10.00 11.98
N LEU A 129 14.85 10.66 11.32
CA LEU A 129 15.06 11.98 10.71
C LEU A 129 15.32 13.07 11.76
N VAL A 130 14.62 13.07 12.88
CA VAL A 130 14.86 14.00 14.00
C VAL A 130 16.28 13.84 14.55
N ASP A 131 16.72 12.60 14.78
CA ASP A 131 18.08 12.30 15.25
C ASP A 131 19.13 12.78 14.24
N ALA A 132 18.96 12.42 12.96
CA ALA A 132 19.90 12.73 11.89
C ALA A 132 20.01 14.23 11.56
N LEU A 133 18.89 14.97 11.64
CA LEU A 133 18.79 16.40 11.34
C LEU A 133 18.97 17.26 12.60
N GLY A 134 18.87 16.70 13.81
CA GLY A 134 18.90 17.42 15.07
C GLY A 134 17.56 18.08 15.42
N ALA A 135 17.08 17.83 16.65
CA ALA A 135 15.76 18.22 17.13
C ALA A 135 15.41 19.71 16.94
N GLU A 136 16.34 20.62 17.29
CA GLU A 136 16.16 22.08 17.19
C GLU A 136 15.94 22.59 15.74
N ARG A 137 16.25 21.74 14.75
CA ARG A 137 16.09 22.05 13.31
C ARG A 137 14.87 21.38 12.69
N VAL A 138 14.12 20.60 13.46
CA VAL A 138 13.00 19.83 12.96
C VAL A 138 11.69 20.35 13.51
N THR A 139 10.76 20.56 12.59
CA THR A 139 9.35 20.74 12.90
C THR A 139 8.59 19.48 12.48
N LEU A 140 8.04 18.75 13.45
CA LEU A 140 7.06 17.70 13.20
C LEU A 140 5.72 18.35 12.86
N CYS A 141 5.12 17.92 11.76
CA CYS A 141 3.83 18.38 11.31
C CYS A 141 3.02 17.20 10.75
N GLY A 142 1.76 17.36 10.36
CA GLY A 142 0.91 16.25 9.92
C GLY A 142 -0.25 15.94 10.85
N ARG A 143 -1.15 15.10 10.36
CA ARG A 143 -2.37 14.72 11.11
C ARG A 143 -2.03 14.04 12.43
N PHE A 144 -1.06 13.13 12.42
CA PHE A 144 -0.69 12.39 13.63
C PHE A 144 -0.14 13.34 14.70
N VAL A 145 0.67 14.31 14.29
CA VAL A 145 1.20 15.34 15.20
C VAL A 145 0.07 16.18 15.78
N ALA A 146 -0.89 16.60 14.96
CA ALA A 146 -2.04 17.37 15.43
C ALA A 146 -2.89 16.61 16.48
N GLU A 147 -3.08 15.30 16.28
CA GLU A 147 -3.86 14.44 17.18
C GLU A 147 -3.11 14.06 18.46
N HIS A 148 -1.78 13.93 18.40
CA HIS A 148 -0.95 13.34 19.47
C HIS A 148 0.17 14.26 20.00
N ASP A 149 0.11 15.57 19.76
CA ASP A 149 1.11 16.55 20.21
C ASP A 149 1.48 16.40 21.69
N ALA A 150 0.48 16.29 22.57
CA ALA A 150 0.70 16.16 24.00
C ALA A 150 1.46 14.89 24.42
N ALA A 151 1.36 13.81 23.65
CA ALA A 151 2.12 12.59 23.88
C ALA A 151 3.55 12.74 23.34
N LEU A 152 3.69 13.27 22.12
CA LEU A 152 5.00 13.51 21.48
C LEU A 152 5.89 14.42 22.33
N ARG A 153 5.34 15.48 22.93
CA ARG A 153 6.12 16.40 23.80
C ARG A 153 6.66 15.77 25.08
N ARG A 154 6.17 14.60 25.49
CA ARG A 154 6.67 13.89 26.68
C ARG A 154 7.88 13.01 26.37
N VAL A 155 8.19 12.79 25.10
CA VAL A 155 9.33 11.98 24.67
C VAL A 155 10.60 12.81 24.81
N PRO A 156 11.55 12.45 25.70
CA PRO A 156 12.76 13.24 25.94
C PRO A 156 13.62 13.47 24.69
N GLU A 157 13.70 12.48 23.80
CA GLU A 157 14.48 12.52 22.56
C GLU A 157 13.92 13.49 21.52
N LEU A 158 12.70 13.98 21.72
CA LEU A 158 12.08 15.04 20.91
C LEU A 158 12.22 16.43 21.57
N ALA A 159 12.96 16.56 22.66
CA ALA A 159 13.23 17.87 23.26
C ALA A 159 13.89 18.80 22.23
N GLY A 160 13.29 19.98 22.01
CA GLY A 160 13.73 20.95 20.99
C GLY A 160 12.96 20.87 19.67
N VAL A 161 12.26 19.77 19.40
CA VAL A 161 11.40 19.64 18.22
C VAL A 161 10.17 20.54 18.36
N ARG A 162 9.84 21.27 17.28
CA ARG A 162 8.57 22.00 17.20
C ARG A 162 7.47 21.09 16.67
N CYS A 163 6.31 21.09 17.31
CA CYS A 163 5.12 20.40 16.80
C CYS A 163 4.12 21.44 16.26
N LEU A 164 3.73 21.29 14.99
CA LEU A 164 2.70 22.12 14.37
C LEU A 164 1.51 21.27 13.92
N ALA A 165 0.31 21.72 14.27
CA ALA A 165 -0.96 21.19 13.76
C ALA A 165 -1.24 21.69 12.32
N TRP A 166 -0.22 21.66 11.48
CA TRP A 166 -0.23 22.02 10.07
C TRP A 166 0.31 20.84 9.26
N SER A 167 0.06 20.79 7.96
CA SER A 167 0.80 19.90 7.06
C SER A 167 0.90 20.57 5.69
N PRO A 168 1.95 20.31 4.90
CA PRO A 168 2.01 20.84 3.55
C PRO A 168 0.93 20.19 2.68
N ASP A 169 0.51 20.89 1.63
CA ASP A 169 -0.28 20.25 0.58
C ASP A 169 0.57 19.14 -0.06
N GLN A 170 -0.06 17.98 -0.24
CA GLN A 170 0.60 16.82 -0.80
C GLN A 170 0.23 16.74 -2.26
N GLU A 171 1.22 16.74 -3.13
CA GLU A 171 1.03 16.63 -4.56
C GLU A 171 1.37 15.21 -5.01
N ILE A 172 0.50 14.65 -5.84
CA ILE A 172 0.82 13.42 -6.56
C ILE A 172 1.82 13.79 -7.64
N ARG A 173 2.90 13.02 -7.72
CA ARG A 173 3.93 13.26 -8.74
C ARG A 173 3.27 13.12 -10.12
N PRO A 174 3.55 14.02 -11.09
CA PRO A 174 2.94 13.97 -12.41
C PRO A 174 3.09 12.61 -13.12
N LEU A 175 4.21 11.92 -12.87
CA LEU A 175 4.49 10.58 -13.41
C LEU A 175 3.49 9.50 -12.97
N TRP A 176 2.75 9.72 -11.89
CA TRP A 176 1.70 8.81 -11.37
C TRP A 176 0.29 9.18 -11.85
N CYS A 177 0.15 10.24 -12.64
CA CYS A 177 -1.13 10.69 -13.18
C CYS A 177 -1.27 10.23 -14.64
N THR A 178 -2.41 9.64 -15.00
CA THR A 178 -2.72 9.27 -16.39
C THR A 178 -2.80 10.53 -17.27
N GLY A 179 -2.40 10.42 -18.55
CA GLY A 179 -2.61 11.48 -19.56
C GLY A 179 -1.41 12.36 -19.92
N SER A 180 -0.18 12.05 -19.50
CA SER A 180 1.02 12.75 -19.96
C SER A 180 1.56 12.23 -21.32
N GLU A 181 0.71 11.65 -22.18
CA GLU A 181 1.11 11.29 -23.56
C GLU A 181 1.38 12.53 -24.42
N SER A 182 0.77 13.67 -24.07
CA SER A 182 1.13 14.97 -24.63
C SER A 182 2.19 15.58 -23.72
N GLY A 183 3.44 15.66 -24.17
CA GLY A 183 4.63 16.03 -23.37
C GLY A 183 4.67 17.44 -22.75
N GLY A 184 3.58 17.92 -22.14
CA GLY A 184 3.52 19.07 -21.26
C GLY A 184 3.14 18.66 -19.82
N PRO A 185 3.43 19.50 -18.82
CA PRO A 185 3.02 19.23 -17.44
C PRO A 185 1.50 19.29 -17.33
N GLY A 186 0.85 18.14 -17.12
CA GLY A 186 -0.57 18.08 -16.76
C GLY A 186 -0.87 18.86 -15.47
N PRO A 187 -2.15 19.12 -15.16
CA PRO A 187 -2.52 19.84 -13.94
C PRO A 187 -2.06 19.09 -12.68
N LEU A 188 -1.54 19.82 -11.70
CA LEU A 188 -1.11 19.25 -10.41
C LEU A 188 -2.32 18.65 -9.68
N VAL A 189 -2.23 17.35 -9.36
CA VAL A 189 -3.26 16.63 -8.61
C VAL A 189 -2.92 16.64 -7.13
N LEU A 190 -3.77 17.26 -6.30
CA LEU A 190 -3.58 17.27 -4.85
C LEU A 190 -4.08 15.97 -4.21
N TRP A 191 -3.31 15.46 -3.27
CA TRP A 191 -3.62 14.28 -2.48
C TRP A 191 -4.34 14.67 -1.18
N VAL A 192 -5.59 14.22 -1.05
CA VAL A 192 -6.50 14.57 0.03
C VAL A 192 -6.66 13.39 0.98
N THR A 193 -6.27 13.58 2.24
CA THR A 193 -6.43 12.59 3.31
C THR A 193 -6.90 13.24 4.61
N GLY A 194 -7.17 12.43 5.64
CA GLY A 194 -7.45 12.93 6.99
C GLY A 194 -8.75 13.72 7.08
N THR A 195 -8.70 14.96 7.56
CA THR A 195 -9.83 15.89 7.72
C THR A 195 -9.80 17.09 6.76
N ARG A 196 -8.78 17.18 5.89
CA ARG A 196 -8.57 18.33 4.99
C ARG A 196 -9.58 18.39 3.86
N PRO A 197 -10.30 19.51 3.66
CA PRO A 197 -11.24 19.62 2.56
C PRO A 197 -10.54 19.41 1.20
N PRO A 198 -11.27 18.96 0.17
CA PRO A 198 -10.74 18.98 -1.19
C PRO A 198 -10.42 20.43 -1.57
N PRO A 199 -9.44 20.64 -2.48
CA PRO A 199 -9.07 22.00 -2.87
C PRO A 199 -10.24 22.73 -3.55
N GLU A 200 -10.29 24.04 -3.33
CA GLU A 200 -11.28 24.93 -3.94
C GLU A 200 -11.20 24.89 -5.47
N ARG A 201 -10.01 24.66 -6.03
CA ARG A 201 -9.75 24.62 -7.47
C ARG A 201 -8.80 23.47 -7.84
N GLY A 202 -8.91 23.01 -9.09
CA GLY A 202 -8.02 22.00 -9.65
C GLY A 202 -8.39 20.55 -9.29
N PRO A 203 -7.70 19.58 -9.91
CA PRO A 203 -7.95 18.17 -9.68
C PRO A 203 -7.41 17.69 -8.34
N TRP A 204 -8.03 16.66 -7.79
CA TRP A 204 -7.57 16.02 -6.57
C TRP A 204 -7.83 14.51 -6.62
N ALA A 205 -7.11 13.76 -5.80
CA ALA A 205 -7.40 12.37 -5.51
C ALA A 205 -7.27 12.16 -4.01
N GLY A 206 -7.87 11.10 -3.46
CA GLY A 206 -7.86 10.95 -2.01
C GLY A 206 -8.06 9.56 -1.47
N TRP A 207 -7.72 9.43 -0.18
CA TRP A 207 -7.96 8.25 0.64
C TRP A 207 -8.70 8.64 1.91
N LEU A 208 -10.00 8.37 1.91
CA LEU A 208 -10.98 9.01 2.79
C LEU A 208 -11.86 7.99 3.50
N ASP A 209 -12.40 8.37 4.64
CA ASP A 209 -13.50 7.63 5.26
C ASP A 209 -14.79 7.75 4.42
N ALA A 210 -15.63 6.71 4.42
CA ALA A 210 -16.88 6.68 3.68
C ALA A 210 -17.80 7.86 4.01
N ALA A 211 -18.01 8.16 5.30
CA ALA A 211 -18.91 9.25 5.69
C ALA A 211 -18.37 10.60 5.26
N ARG A 212 -17.04 10.76 5.33
CA ARG A 212 -16.36 11.96 4.88
C ARG A 212 -16.46 12.16 3.36
N ALA A 213 -16.19 11.12 2.59
CA ALA A 213 -16.25 11.18 1.14
C ALA A 213 -17.67 11.52 0.67
N ALA A 214 -18.68 10.89 1.25
CA ALA A 214 -20.09 11.12 0.93
C ALA A 214 -20.61 12.52 1.29
N ALA A 215 -19.92 13.23 2.19
CA ALA A 215 -20.28 14.58 2.62
C ALA A 215 -19.74 15.69 1.70
N PHE A 216 -18.88 15.37 0.73
CA PHE A 216 -18.32 16.38 -0.18
C PHE A 216 -19.38 16.89 -1.17
N PRO A 217 -19.33 18.18 -1.54
CA PRO A 217 -20.23 18.74 -2.53
C PRO A 217 -19.94 18.18 -3.93
N ASP A 218 -20.99 18.04 -4.74
CA ASP A 218 -20.93 17.49 -6.09
C ASP A 218 -19.88 18.21 -6.96
N GLU A 219 -19.72 19.52 -6.82
CA GLU A 219 -18.71 20.31 -7.54
C GLU A 219 -17.27 19.87 -7.22
N ALA A 220 -16.99 19.53 -5.96
CA ALA A 220 -15.69 19.02 -5.57
C ALA A 220 -15.48 17.59 -6.08
N LEU A 221 -16.52 16.74 -6.01
CA LEU A 221 -16.48 15.37 -6.54
C LEU A 221 -16.27 15.36 -8.06
N GLY A 222 -16.85 16.31 -8.79
CA GLY A 222 -16.65 16.48 -10.24
C GLY A 222 -15.21 16.78 -10.66
N ARG A 223 -14.31 17.10 -9.72
CA ARG A 223 -12.86 17.31 -9.97
C ARG A 223 -11.98 16.16 -9.47
N CYS A 224 -12.58 15.13 -8.90
CA CYS A 224 -11.86 13.97 -8.39
C CYS A 224 -11.27 13.17 -9.56
N GLN A 225 -10.00 12.77 -9.44
CA GLN A 225 -9.26 11.93 -10.40
C GLN A 225 -9.07 10.51 -9.88
N GLY A 226 -9.44 10.24 -8.63
CA GLY A 226 -9.19 8.94 -8.01
C GLY A 226 -9.55 8.92 -6.55
N LEU A 227 -10.27 7.89 -6.11
CA LEU A 227 -10.75 7.81 -4.75
C LEU A 227 -10.63 6.40 -4.16
N THR A 228 -9.94 6.31 -3.02
CA THR A 228 -9.98 5.13 -2.16
C THR A 228 -10.82 5.43 -0.92
N ILE A 229 -11.86 4.63 -0.69
CA ILE A 229 -12.82 4.81 0.40
C ILE A 229 -12.57 3.73 1.46
N LYS A 230 -12.38 4.14 2.71
CA LYS A 230 -12.28 3.22 3.85
C LYS A 230 -13.67 2.87 4.34
N VAL A 231 -13.94 1.57 4.39
CA VAL A 231 -15.24 1.02 4.78
C VAL A 231 -15.02 -0.13 5.76
N THR A 232 -15.93 -0.35 6.69
CA THR A 232 -15.90 -1.54 7.59
C THR A 232 -16.87 -2.63 7.14
N ARG A 233 -17.89 -2.25 6.36
CA ARG A 233 -18.94 -3.13 5.81
C ARG A 233 -19.55 -2.51 4.57
N ILE A 234 -19.91 -3.34 3.60
CA ILE A 234 -20.71 -2.96 2.45
C ILE A 234 -21.78 -4.02 2.18
N ASP A 235 -23.05 -3.63 2.30
CA ASP A 235 -24.18 -4.49 1.93
C ASP A 235 -24.58 -4.26 0.47
N PHE A 236 -24.58 -2.99 0.07
CA PHE A 236 -24.74 -2.51 -1.29
C PHE A 236 -24.28 -1.05 -1.34
N LEU A 237 -24.11 -0.47 -2.52
CA LEU A 237 -23.58 0.89 -2.67
C LEU A 237 -24.38 1.99 -1.94
N ALA A 238 -25.64 1.74 -1.58
CA ALA A 238 -26.45 2.69 -0.80
C ALA A 238 -26.44 2.44 0.72
N ALA A 239 -25.77 1.38 1.19
CA ALA A 239 -25.59 1.05 2.59
C ALA A 239 -24.14 0.59 2.83
N VAL A 240 -23.27 1.57 3.11
CA VAL A 240 -21.84 1.36 3.38
C VAL A 240 -21.50 1.90 4.75
N THR A 241 -20.87 1.09 5.60
CA THR A 241 -20.49 1.52 6.95
C THR A 241 -19.06 2.09 6.94
N GLY A 242 -18.90 3.31 7.44
CA GLY A 242 -17.60 3.97 7.58
C GLY A 242 -16.84 3.60 8.85
N MET A 243 -15.69 4.24 9.07
CA MET A 243 -14.78 4.01 10.20
C MET A 243 -15.37 4.37 11.56
N ASN A 244 -16.42 5.18 11.60
CA ASN A 244 -17.15 5.59 12.80
C ASN A 244 -18.43 4.76 13.03
N GLY A 245 -18.64 3.68 12.27
CA GLY A 245 -19.82 2.83 12.39
C GLY A 245 -21.10 3.44 11.78
N MET A 246 -21.02 4.61 11.14
CA MET A 246 -22.18 5.22 10.48
C MET A 246 -22.37 4.67 9.08
N THR A 247 -23.61 4.33 8.74
CA THR A 247 -24.01 3.92 7.39
C THR A 247 -24.22 5.14 6.50
N VAL A 248 -23.63 5.11 5.31
CA VAL A 248 -23.76 6.14 4.28
C VAL A 248 -24.13 5.57 2.92
N ASN A 249 -24.75 6.40 2.10
CA ASN A 249 -25.13 6.08 0.73
C ASN A 249 -24.08 6.62 -0.24
N LEU A 250 -23.30 5.73 -0.87
CA LEU A 250 -22.28 6.10 -1.84
C LEU A 250 -22.85 6.35 -3.25
N ARG A 251 -24.11 6.01 -3.56
CA ARG A 251 -24.66 6.18 -4.91
C ARG A 251 -24.61 7.64 -5.37
N ARG A 252 -24.91 8.58 -4.46
CA ARG A 252 -24.82 10.01 -4.76
C ARG A 252 -23.39 10.41 -5.12
N LEU A 253 -22.43 9.95 -4.33
CA LEU A 253 -21.02 10.21 -4.57
C LEU A 253 -20.60 9.66 -5.94
N LEU A 254 -20.95 8.41 -6.25
CA LEU A 254 -20.57 7.76 -7.50
C LEU A 254 -21.19 8.44 -8.72
N ALA A 255 -22.43 8.93 -8.61
CA ALA A 255 -23.09 9.70 -9.67
C ALA A 255 -22.46 11.09 -9.90
N ALA A 256 -21.79 11.68 -8.90
CA ALA A 256 -21.14 12.98 -9.02
C ALA A 256 -19.69 12.89 -9.52
N LEU A 257 -19.09 11.69 -9.55
CA LEU A 257 -17.73 11.49 -10.05
C LEU A 257 -17.72 11.48 -11.59
N PRO A 258 -16.67 12.03 -12.23
CA PRO A 258 -16.47 11.89 -13.67
C PRO A 258 -16.40 10.43 -14.11
N SER A 259 -16.88 10.15 -15.32
CA SER A 259 -16.77 8.81 -15.91
C SER A 259 -15.31 8.38 -16.04
N GLY A 260 -15.01 7.13 -15.69
CA GLY A 260 -13.65 6.56 -15.75
C GLY A 260 -12.77 6.85 -14.53
N VAL A 261 -13.25 7.63 -13.55
CA VAL A 261 -12.50 7.84 -12.30
C VAL A 261 -12.44 6.54 -11.49
N PRO A 262 -11.23 6.04 -11.16
CA PRO A 262 -11.10 4.83 -10.38
C PRO A 262 -11.58 5.04 -8.94
N VAL A 263 -12.56 4.23 -8.53
CA VAL A 263 -13.06 4.17 -7.16
C VAL A 263 -12.78 2.80 -6.57
N ARG A 264 -12.07 2.78 -5.44
CA ARG A 264 -11.75 1.54 -4.73
C ARG A 264 -12.13 1.62 -3.26
N CYS A 265 -12.37 0.46 -2.65
CA CYS A 265 -12.67 0.33 -1.23
C CYS A 265 -11.53 -0.39 -0.49
N GLU A 266 -10.96 0.25 0.53
CA GLU A 266 -10.14 -0.44 1.52
C GLU A 266 -11.06 -0.95 2.63
N LEU A 267 -11.21 -2.27 2.74
CA LEU A 267 -12.04 -2.87 3.78
C LEU A 267 -11.25 -3.00 5.08
N VAL A 268 -11.83 -2.46 6.15
CA VAL A 268 -11.24 -2.41 7.48
C VAL A 268 -11.90 -3.47 8.36
N VAL A 269 -11.15 -4.53 8.62
CA VAL A 269 -11.58 -5.79 9.23
C VAL A 269 -11.46 -5.73 10.76
N GLY A 270 -12.46 -6.25 11.46
CA GLY A 270 -12.48 -6.33 12.93
C GLY A 270 -13.02 -5.08 13.62
N ALA A 271 -13.82 -4.28 12.92
CA ALA A 271 -14.53 -3.18 13.57
C ALA A 271 -15.61 -3.71 14.54
N PRO A 272 -16.02 -2.94 15.57
CA PRO A 272 -16.98 -3.42 16.57
C PRO A 272 -18.30 -3.92 15.96
N GLY A 273 -18.77 -5.10 16.38
CA GLY A 273 -20.02 -5.69 15.88
C GLY A 273 -19.99 -6.11 14.41
N MET A 274 -18.79 -6.31 13.85
CA MET A 274 -18.59 -6.83 12.48
C MET A 274 -18.01 -8.24 12.55
N PRO A 275 -18.85 -9.29 12.53
CA PRO A 275 -18.39 -10.67 12.54
C PRO A 275 -17.78 -11.09 11.19
N ALA A 276 -17.16 -12.26 11.21
CA ALA A 276 -16.38 -12.82 10.10
C ALA A 276 -17.19 -13.01 8.79
N ASP A 277 -18.44 -13.45 8.91
CA ASP A 277 -19.40 -13.64 7.82
C ASP A 277 -19.70 -12.32 7.10
N VAL A 278 -20.01 -11.25 7.85
CA VAL A 278 -20.29 -9.91 7.31
C VAL A 278 -19.10 -9.36 6.52
N VAL A 279 -17.88 -9.58 7.02
CA VAL A 279 -16.66 -9.19 6.29
C VAL A 279 -16.48 -10.03 5.02
N GLY A 280 -16.80 -11.32 5.09
CA GLY A 280 -16.78 -12.21 3.93
C GLY A 280 -17.72 -11.75 2.82
N GLU A 281 -18.98 -11.50 3.15
CA GLU A 281 -19.99 -11.00 2.21
C GLU A 281 -19.59 -9.66 1.58
N SER A 282 -19.04 -8.74 2.39
CA SER A 282 -18.52 -7.46 1.92
C SER A 282 -17.41 -7.63 0.88
N LEU A 283 -16.55 -8.64 1.04
CA LEU A 283 -15.44 -8.90 0.13
C LEU A 283 -15.87 -9.58 -1.16
N GLU A 284 -16.81 -10.53 -1.09
CA GLU A 284 -17.40 -11.14 -2.28
C GLU A 284 -18.09 -10.08 -3.13
N LEU A 285 -18.88 -9.22 -2.50
CA LEU A 285 -19.51 -8.11 -3.18
C LEU A 285 -18.48 -7.16 -3.82
N LEU A 286 -17.40 -6.77 -3.13
CA LEU A 286 -16.38 -5.91 -3.72
C LEU A 286 -15.55 -6.58 -4.83
N ALA A 287 -15.41 -7.90 -4.78
CA ALA A 287 -14.75 -8.68 -5.82
C ALA A 287 -15.58 -8.68 -7.11
N ASP A 288 -16.91 -8.75 -7.00
CA ASP A 288 -17.84 -8.65 -8.15
C ASP A 288 -17.88 -7.25 -8.78
N GLY A 289 -17.33 -6.25 -8.10
CA GLY A 289 -17.08 -4.95 -8.69
C GLY A 289 -18.30 -4.03 -8.90
N PRO A 290 -19.23 -3.92 -7.93
CA PRO A 290 -20.53 -3.26 -8.08
C PRO A 290 -20.36 -1.78 -8.43
N GLY A 291 -21.03 -1.35 -9.49
CA GLY A 291 -20.98 0.05 -9.95
C GLY A 291 -19.56 0.53 -10.27
N GLY A 292 -18.65 -0.39 -10.65
CA GLY A 292 -17.26 -0.07 -10.94
C GLY A 292 -16.36 0.03 -9.70
N VAL A 293 -16.89 -0.15 -8.49
CA VAL A 293 -16.09 -0.08 -7.25
C VAL A 293 -15.38 -1.40 -7.01
N ARG A 294 -14.05 -1.37 -6.85
CA ARG A 294 -13.22 -2.56 -6.61
C ARG A 294 -12.64 -2.58 -5.21
N VAL A 295 -12.26 -3.75 -4.71
CA VAL A 295 -11.44 -3.84 -3.50
C VAL A 295 -10.03 -3.30 -3.76
N ALA A 296 -9.58 -2.37 -2.92
CA ALA A 296 -8.22 -1.85 -2.93
C ALA A 296 -7.30 -2.77 -2.12
N GLY A 297 -7.76 -3.14 -0.92
CA GLY A 297 -6.96 -3.84 0.06
C GLY A 297 -7.72 -4.06 1.37
N LEU A 298 -7.02 -4.70 2.30
CA LEU A 298 -7.54 -5.13 3.59
C LEU A 298 -6.66 -4.57 4.70
N ARG A 299 -7.28 -4.17 5.81
CA ARG A 299 -6.53 -3.75 7.00
C ARG A 299 -7.23 -4.02 8.30
N ALA A 300 -6.47 -4.11 9.39
CA ALA A 300 -7.07 -4.24 10.72
C ALA A 300 -7.68 -2.90 11.16
N TYR A 301 -8.86 -2.98 11.78
CA TYR A 301 -9.49 -1.87 12.47
C TYR A 301 -8.67 -1.50 13.71
N ARG A 302 -8.45 -0.19 13.90
CA ARG A 302 -7.75 0.36 15.06
C ARG A 302 -8.58 1.52 15.60
N MET A 303 -9.23 1.31 16.74
CA MET A 303 -10.10 2.32 17.36
C MET A 303 -9.26 3.42 18.00
N GLY A 304 -9.44 4.68 17.60
CA GLY A 304 -8.74 5.80 18.24
C GLY A 304 -9.19 6.02 19.70
N ILE A 305 -8.34 6.67 20.52
CA ILE A 305 -8.56 6.82 21.99
C ILE A 305 -9.85 7.56 22.36
N ARG A 306 -10.41 8.31 21.41
CA ARG A 306 -11.63 9.09 21.56
C ARG A 306 -12.54 8.92 20.33
N ALA A 307 -12.44 7.77 19.69
CA ALA A 307 -13.24 7.51 18.50
C ALA A 307 -14.71 7.42 18.87
N GLU A 308 -15.55 7.92 17.96
CA GLU A 308 -16.97 7.65 17.98
C GLU A 308 -17.25 6.34 17.23
N TRP A 309 -18.12 5.51 17.80
CA TRP A 309 -18.66 4.33 17.14
C TRP A 309 -20.18 4.35 17.25
N ALA A 310 -20.86 4.36 16.10
CA ALA A 310 -22.32 4.41 16.01
C ALA A 310 -22.95 5.54 16.86
N GLY A 311 -22.32 6.72 16.85
CA GLY A 311 -22.78 7.90 17.61
C GLY A 311 -22.42 7.89 19.10
N GLN A 312 -21.70 6.88 19.61
CA GLN A 312 -21.22 6.82 20.99
C GLN A 312 -19.71 7.07 21.05
N SER A 313 -19.27 7.97 21.93
CA SER A 313 -17.85 8.17 22.23
C SER A 313 -17.33 7.03 23.11
N VAL A 314 -16.35 6.28 22.63
CA VAL A 314 -15.72 5.20 23.39
C VAL A 314 -14.41 5.73 23.99
N ARG A 315 -14.24 5.58 25.31
CA ARG A 315 -13.03 6.02 26.04
C ARG A 315 -12.52 4.87 26.90
N PHE A 316 -11.37 4.32 26.53
CA PHE A 316 -10.60 3.40 27.40
C PHE A 316 -9.27 4.05 27.79
N PRO A 317 -8.77 3.79 29.00
CA PRO A 317 -7.41 4.18 29.36
C PRO A 317 -6.40 3.39 28.50
N PRO A 318 -5.27 4.01 28.10
CA PRO A 318 -4.16 3.27 27.51
C PRO A 318 -3.63 2.18 28.45
N ALA A 319 -3.11 1.08 27.89
CA ALA A 319 -2.39 0.09 28.66
C ALA A 319 -1.11 0.69 29.29
N ALA A 320 -0.65 0.11 30.39
CA ALA A 320 0.59 0.53 31.04
C ALA A 320 1.78 0.40 30.06
N GLY A 321 2.64 1.42 30.01
CA GLY A 321 3.78 1.49 29.09
C GLY A 321 3.45 2.03 27.69
N HIS A 322 2.17 2.25 27.36
CA HIS A 322 1.78 2.90 26.11
C HIS A 322 1.70 4.42 26.29
N ASP A 323 2.84 5.10 26.18
CA ASP A 323 2.97 6.55 26.34
C ASP A 323 2.68 7.35 25.05
N LEU A 324 2.77 6.69 23.88
CA LEU A 324 2.35 7.21 22.58
C LEU A 324 0.95 6.74 22.19
N ALA A 325 0.16 6.23 23.14
CA ALA A 325 -1.11 5.55 22.91
C ALA A 325 -1.89 6.09 21.69
N ARG A 326 -2.16 5.18 20.74
CA ARG A 326 -2.64 5.51 19.39
C ARG A 326 -4.02 4.93 19.08
N TRP A 327 -4.33 3.82 19.73
CA TRP A 327 -5.59 3.11 19.63
C TRP A 327 -5.85 2.35 20.92
N LEU A 328 -7.09 1.93 21.12
CA LEU A 328 -7.52 1.17 22.27
C LEU A 328 -7.99 -0.20 21.84
N GLU A 329 -7.77 -1.16 22.72
CA GLU A 329 -8.54 -2.40 22.68
C GLU A 329 -9.99 -2.06 23.02
N PHE A 330 -10.90 -2.78 22.39
CA PHE A 330 -12.32 -2.69 22.64
C PHE A 330 -12.90 -4.09 22.62
N ASP A 331 -13.88 -4.34 23.48
CA ASP A 331 -14.64 -5.58 23.50
C ASP A 331 -16.12 -5.19 23.32
N ALA A 332 -16.73 -5.69 22.26
CA ALA A 332 -18.13 -5.50 21.94
C ALA A 332 -18.67 -6.84 21.39
N PRO A 333 -19.96 -7.14 21.56
CA PRO A 333 -20.57 -8.34 20.98
C PRO A 333 -20.22 -8.48 19.49
N ASP A 334 -19.98 -9.71 19.06
CA ASP A 334 -19.69 -10.07 17.65
C ASP A 334 -18.44 -9.38 17.06
N THR A 335 -17.55 -8.87 17.91
CA THR A 335 -16.25 -8.34 17.49
C THR A 335 -15.22 -9.46 17.36
N MET A 336 -14.61 -9.56 16.18
CA MET A 336 -13.51 -10.50 15.96
C MET A 336 -12.31 -10.21 16.86
N ARG A 337 -11.72 -11.26 17.43
CA ARG A 337 -10.45 -11.18 18.16
C ARG A 337 -9.29 -10.86 17.19
N PRO A 338 -8.17 -10.28 17.66
CA PRO A 338 -7.05 -9.90 16.79
C PRO A 338 -6.47 -11.04 15.93
N TYR A 339 -6.44 -12.27 16.46
CA TYR A 339 -5.96 -13.44 15.70
C TYR A 339 -6.95 -13.84 14.58
N GLU A 340 -8.26 -13.65 14.79
CA GLU A 340 -9.30 -13.92 13.79
C GLU A 340 -9.24 -12.91 12.66
N VAL A 341 -9.04 -11.63 12.99
CA VAL A 341 -8.81 -10.56 12.01
C VAL A 341 -7.59 -10.88 11.14
N THR A 342 -6.48 -11.28 11.77
CA THR A 342 -5.25 -11.62 11.06
C THR A 342 -5.46 -12.82 10.13
N ALA A 343 -6.05 -13.90 10.63
CA ALA A 343 -6.33 -15.10 9.83
C ALA A 343 -7.29 -14.81 8.66
N MET A 344 -8.31 -13.98 8.90
CA MET A 344 -9.27 -13.58 7.88
C MET A 344 -8.60 -12.79 6.76
N ILE A 345 -7.77 -11.79 7.10
CA ILE A 345 -7.09 -11.00 6.08
C ILE A 345 -6.13 -11.89 5.29
N SER A 346 -5.33 -12.73 5.95
CA SER A 346 -4.44 -13.67 5.25
C SER A 346 -5.20 -14.56 4.26
N ARG A 347 -6.31 -15.19 4.70
CA ARG A 347 -7.15 -16.04 3.85
C ARG A 347 -7.68 -15.30 2.62
N TRP A 348 -8.07 -14.04 2.78
CA TRP A 348 -8.61 -13.25 1.68
C TRP A 348 -7.55 -12.71 0.74
N LEU A 349 -6.36 -12.38 1.24
CA LEU A 349 -5.21 -12.04 0.39
C LEU A 349 -4.81 -13.23 -0.50
N ASP A 350 -4.94 -14.46 -0.01
CA ASP A 350 -4.70 -15.66 -0.81
C ASP A 350 -5.78 -15.89 -1.88
N ARG A 351 -7.06 -15.57 -1.57
CA ARG A 351 -8.20 -15.75 -2.48
C ARG A 351 -8.32 -14.63 -3.53
N LEU A 352 -7.88 -13.42 -3.21
CA LEU A 352 -7.92 -12.24 -4.07
C LEU A 352 -6.48 -11.87 -4.50
N PRO A 353 -5.84 -12.68 -5.36
CA PRO A 353 -4.52 -12.35 -5.86
C PRO A 353 -4.61 -11.03 -6.61
N GLY A 354 -3.65 -10.15 -6.34
CA GLY A 354 -3.64 -8.81 -6.94
C GLY A 354 -3.97 -7.68 -5.97
N LEU A 355 -4.37 -7.93 -4.73
CA LEU A 355 -4.44 -6.87 -3.74
C LEU A 355 -3.03 -6.36 -3.36
N LEU A 356 -2.87 -5.04 -3.34
CA LEU A 356 -1.63 -4.43 -2.85
C LEU A 356 -1.64 -4.44 -1.31
N PRO A 357 -0.49 -4.69 -0.64
CA PRO A 357 -0.42 -4.63 0.82
C PRO A 357 -0.74 -3.23 1.35
N GLY A 358 -1.66 -3.15 2.31
CA GLY A 358 -1.97 -1.93 3.06
C GLY A 358 -2.19 -0.70 2.18
N ARG A 359 -1.45 0.39 2.46
CA ARG A 359 -1.62 1.70 1.80
C ARG A 359 -1.23 1.76 0.34
N PHE A 360 -0.44 0.80 -0.17
CA PHE A 360 -0.11 0.76 -1.59
C PHE A 360 -1.37 0.52 -2.45
N ALA A 361 -2.37 -0.16 -1.88
CA ALA A 361 -3.72 -0.29 -2.43
C ALA A 361 -4.40 1.03 -2.79
N ALA A 362 -4.11 2.09 -2.02
CA ALA A 362 -4.81 3.35 -2.06
C ALA A 362 -4.28 4.33 -3.13
N CYS A 363 -3.24 3.95 -3.89
CA CYS A 363 -2.66 4.78 -4.94
C CYS A 363 -3.54 4.77 -6.20
N SER A 364 -4.71 5.40 -6.13
CA SER A 364 -5.78 5.26 -7.12
C SER A 364 -5.80 6.36 -8.19
N VAL A 365 -4.67 6.73 -8.81
CA VAL A 365 -4.69 7.74 -9.90
C VAL A 365 -4.25 7.19 -11.25
N ALA A 366 -3.48 6.08 -11.25
CA ALA A 366 -3.03 5.45 -12.48
C ALA A 366 -4.14 4.69 -13.25
N GLY A 367 -5.34 4.56 -12.66
CA GLY A 367 -6.41 3.69 -13.19
C GLY A 367 -6.03 2.21 -13.14
N ASP A 368 -6.95 1.34 -13.56
CA ASP A 368 -6.61 -0.03 -13.94
C ASP A 368 -6.24 0.00 -15.43
N THR A 369 -5.03 -0.42 -15.77
CA THR A 369 -4.71 -0.71 -17.17
C THR A 369 -5.49 -1.97 -17.52
N ALA A 370 -6.51 -1.87 -18.37
CA ALA A 370 -7.17 -3.05 -18.91
C ALA A 370 -6.09 -3.87 -19.62
N VAL A 371 -5.79 -5.06 -19.10
CA VAL A 371 -4.91 -6.01 -19.78
C VAL A 371 -5.83 -6.87 -20.64
N ASP A 372 -5.66 -6.78 -21.96
CA ASP A 372 -6.37 -7.64 -22.88
C ASP A 372 -6.15 -9.11 -22.50
N ALA A 373 -7.16 -9.95 -22.71
CA ALA A 373 -7.00 -11.39 -22.57
C ALA A 373 -5.83 -11.83 -23.46
N ASP A 374 -4.91 -12.62 -22.90
CA ASP A 374 -3.67 -13.09 -23.56
C ASP A 374 -2.56 -12.05 -23.75
N ALA A 375 -2.73 -10.79 -23.33
CA ALA A 375 -1.63 -9.83 -23.27
C ALA A 375 -0.70 -10.10 -22.08
N TRP A 376 0.58 -9.77 -22.21
CA TRP A 376 1.53 -9.87 -21.12
C TRP A 376 1.14 -8.97 -19.94
N ASP A 377 1.07 -9.52 -18.72
CA ASP A 377 0.77 -8.72 -17.54
C ASP A 377 1.95 -7.76 -17.23
N PRO A 378 1.71 -6.44 -17.09
CA PRO A 378 2.77 -5.49 -16.72
C PRO A 378 3.51 -5.84 -15.42
N CYS A 379 2.89 -6.62 -14.53
CA CYS A 379 3.46 -7.10 -13.28
C CYS A 379 4.27 -8.40 -13.43
N ALA A 380 4.42 -8.91 -14.65
CA ALA A 380 5.19 -10.10 -14.95
C ALA A 380 6.56 -9.80 -15.56
N GLU A 381 7.52 -10.66 -15.24
CA GLU A 381 8.90 -10.61 -15.68
C GLU A 381 9.45 -12.01 -16.00
N VAL A 382 10.34 -12.09 -16.98
CA VAL A 382 11.14 -13.28 -17.24
C VAL A 382 12.49 -13.14 -16.52
N VAL A 383 12.76 -14.01 -15.55
CA VAL A 383 13.94 -13.97 -14.68
C VAL A 383 14.79 -15.23 -14.90
N SER A 384 16.10 -15.04 -15.09
CA SER A 384 17.06 -16.15 -15.17
C SER A 384 17.84 -16.30 -13.86
N VAL A 385 17.98 -17.54 -13.39
CA VAL A 385 18.75 -17.90 -12.19
C VAL A 385 19.80 -18.95 -12.55
N ALA A 386 21.07 -18.59 -12.34
CA ALA A 386 22.20 -19.48 -12.62
C ALA A 386 22.02 -20.85 -11.94
N GLY A 387 22.20 -21.93 -12.70
CA GLY A 387 22.05 -23.31 -12.23
C GLY A 387 20.60 -23.78 -11.96
N THR A 388 19.61 -22.88 -11.97
CA THR A 388 18.20 -23.21 -11.68
C THR A 388 17.32 -23.12 -12.92
N GLY A 389 17.65 -22.24 -13.88
CA GLY A 389 16.92 -22.05 -15.13
C GLY A 389 16.23 -20.69 -15.21
N THR A 390 15.32 -20.56 -16.17
CA THR A 390 14.58 -19.32 -16.42
C THR A 390 13.11 -19.49 -16.06
N PHE A 391 12.51 -18.44 -15.48
CA PHE A 391 11.16 -18.45 -14.94
C PHE A 391 10.39 -17.24 -15.46
N ALA A 392 9.12 -17.44 -15.80
CA ALA A 392 8.15 -16.34 -15.90
C ALA A 392 7.53 -16.14 -14.52
N VAL A 393 7.62 -14.94 -13.97
CA VAL A 393 7.24 -14.60 -12.58
C VAL A 393 6.21 -13.49 -12.61
N SER A 394 5.12 -13.62 -11.86
CA SER A 394 4.10 -12.57 -11.70
C SER A 394 4.09 -12.02 -10.29
N LEU A 395 4.42 -10.73 -10.15
CA LEU A 395 4.31 -10.02 -8.87
C LEU A 395 2.85 -9.82 -8.43
N ARG A 396 1.88 -9.93 -9.35
CA ARG A 396 0.45 -9.82 -9.05
C ARG A 396 -0.08 -11.08 -8.39
N SER A 397 0.18 -12.23 -8.99
CA SER A 397 -0.33 -13.51 -8.51
C SER A 397 0.56 -14.13 -7.41
N GLY A 398 1.82 -13.69 -7.28
CA GLY A 398 2.79 -14.34 -6.42
C GLY A 398 3.17 -15.73 -6.91
N ARG A 399 3.00 -16.02 -8.21
CA ARG A 399 3.30 -17.33 -8.83
C ARG A 399 4.40 -17.21 -9.86
N SER A 400 4.98 -18.37 -10.20
CA SER A 400 6.01 -18.49 -11.22
C SER A 400 5.83 -19.76 -12.03
N TYR A 401 6.25 -19.72 -13.29
CA TYR A 401 6.32 -20.87 -14.19
C TYR A 401 7.75 -21.04 -14.69
N ARG A 402 8.30 -22.26 -14.57
CA ARG A 402 9.64 -22.58 -15.08
C ARG A 402 9.56 -22.81 -16.58
N LEU A 403 10.41 -22.12 -17.33
CA LEU A 403 10.49 -22.22 -18.78
C LEU A 403 11.49 -23.31 -19.18
N ASP A 404 11.08 -24.17 -20.11
CA ASP A 404 12.01 -25.05 -20.83
C ASP A 404 12.90 -24.21 -21.76
N GLN A 405 14.13 -24.69 -22.03
CA GLN A 405 15.13 -23.92 -22.77
C GLN A 405 14.64 -23.43 -24.14
N GLY A 406 13.86 -24.24 -24.87
CA GLY A 406 13.28 -23.86 -26.16
C GLY A 406 12.14 -22.84 -26.09
N LEU A 407 11.61 -22.54 -24.90
CA LEU A 407 10.52 -21.60 -24.68
C LEU A 407 10.99 -20.24 -24.13
N VAL A 408 12.25 -20.14 -23.70
CA VAL A 408 12.80 -18.90 -23.10
C VAL A 408 12.71 -17.72 -24.06
N GLU A 409 13.22 -17.87 -25.29
CA GLU A 409 13.21 -16.78 -26.27
C GLU A 409 11.78 -16.42 -26.72
N PRO A 410 10.90 -17.36 -27.12
CA PRO A 410 9.51 -17.04 -27.46
C PRO A 410 8.76 -16.30 -26.34
N VAL A 411 8.89 -16.74 -25.08
CA VAL A 411 8.20 -16.12 -23.94
C VAL A 411 8.81 -14.77 -23.57
N THR A 412 10.13 -14.59 -23.70
CA THR A 412 10.76 -13.27 -23.49
C THR A 412 10.28 -12.26 -24.53
N ARG A 413 10.14 -12.67 -25.79
CA ARG A 413 9.59 -11.80 -26.84
C ARG A 413 8.11 -11.49 -26.64
N LEU A 414 7.34 -12.40 -26.05
CA LEU A 414 5.91 -12.22 -25.78
C LEU A 414 5.61 -10.98 -24.93
N ALA A 415 6.54 -10.58 -24.06
CA ALA A 415 6.42 -9.36 -23.26
C ALA A 415 6.38 -8.07 -24.09
N ALA A 416 6.91 -8.10 -25.33
CA ALA A 416 6.95 -6.96 -26.24
C ALA A 416 6.06 -7.15 -27.49
N ASP A 417 5.80 -8.40 -27.89
CA ASP A 417 5.02 -8.74 -29.08
C ASP A 417 4.01 -9.85 -28.77
N PRO A 418 2.69 -9.54 -28.75
CA PRO A 418 1.64 -10.54 -28.56
C PRO A 418 1.66 -11.69 -29.58
N ARG A 419 2.28 -11.52 -30.75
CA ARG A 419 2.40 -12.53 -31.80
C ARG A 419 3.63 -13.42 -31.67
N ALA A 420 4.45 -13.24 -30.65
CA ALA A 420 5.71 -13.96 -30.48
C ALA A 420 5.58 -15.49 -30.40
N LEU A 421 4.36 -16.01 -30.16
CA LEU A 421 4.04 -17.43 -30.09
C LEU A 421 3.42 -18.01 -31.38
N ASP A 422 3.23 -17.21 -32.44
CA ASP A 422 2.54 -17.66 -33.66
C ASP A 422 3.29 -18.76 -34.43
N ASP A 423 4.61 -18.83 -34.27
CA ASP A 423 5.45 -19.87 -34.88
C ASP A 423 5.34 -21.23 -34.17
N LEU A 424 4.68 -21.30 -33.02
CA LEU A 424 4.48 -22.56 -32.29
C LEU A 424 3.29 -23.34 -32.86
N ALA A 425 3.41 -24.67 -32.84
CA ALA A 425 2.28 -25.55 -33.13
C ALA A 425 1.10 -25.22 -32.20
N GLU A 426 -0.13 -25.21 -32.74
CA GLU A 426 -1.33 -24.75 -32.02
C GLU A 426 -1.53 -25.42 -30.65
N SER A 427 -1.29 -26.73 -30.58
CA SER A 427 -1.40 -27.50 -29.32
C SER A 427 -0.35 -27.09 -28.29
N ALA A 428 0.87 -26.77 -28.73
CA ALA A 428 1.95 -26.28 -27.86
C ALA A 428 1.68 -24.84 -27.40
N ARG A 429 1.22 -23.98 -28.32
CA ARG A 429 0.80 -22.60 -28.01
C ARG A 429 -0.30 -22.58 -26.96
N ARG A 430 -1.38 -23.35 -27.15
CA ARG A 430 -2.49 -23.42 -26.19
C ARG A 430 -2.03 -23.87 -24.81
N ARG A 431 -1.24 -24.96 -24.74
CA ARG A 431 -0.72 -25.44 -23.45
C ARG A 431 0.17 -24.41 -22.77
N LEU A 432 1.03 -23.73 -23.52
CA LEU A 432 1.89 -22.69 -22.97
C LEU A 432 1.07 -21.51 -22.45
N THR A 433 0.12 -21.00 -23.24
CA THR A 433 -0.80 -19.92 -22.82
C THR A 433 -1.57 -20.30 -21.55
N GLU A 434 -2.07 -21.53 -21.43
CA GLU A 434 -2.75 -22.02 -20.23
C GLU A 434 -1.83 -22.03 -18.98
N GLU A 435 -0.58 -22.47 -19.12
CA GLU A 435 0.39 -22.47 -18.01
C GLU A 435 0.81 -21.04 -17.62
N LEU A 436 1.03 -20.16 -18.61
CA LEU A 436 1.34 -18.76 -18.40
C LEU A 436 0.18 -18.00 -17.74
N ALA A 437 -1.06 -18.25 -18.18
CA ALA A 437 -2.27 -17.72 -17.54
C ALA A 437 -2.43 -18.25 -16.11
N ARG A 438 -2.16 -19.54 -15.86
CA ARG A 438 -2.20 -20.12 -14.49
C ARG A 438 -1.17 -19.51 -13.55
N ALA A 439 0.00 -19.15 -14.09
CA ALA A 439 1.03 -18.39 -13.38
C ALA A 439 0.69 -16.90 -13.24
N GLY A 440 -0.35 -16.41 -13.92
CA GLY A 440 -0.79 -15.01 -13.90
C GLY A 440 0.19 -14.07 -14.59
N VAL A 441 0.92 -14.56 -15.60
CA VAL A 441 1.82 -13.72 -16.43
C VAL A 441 1.15 -13.24 -17.73
N LEU A 442 0.00 -13.81 -18.07
CA LEU A 442 -0.91 -13.29 -19.09
C LEU A 442 -2.16 -12.73 -18.41
N GLY A 443 -2.74 -11.70 -19.01
CA GLY A 443 -4.01 -11.11 -18.60
C GLY A 443 -5.11 -12.16 -18.62
N SER A 444 -5.77 -12.35 -17.48
CA SER A 444 -7.10 -12.95 -17.45
C SER A 444 -8.07 -11.88 -17.93
N GLY A 445 -8.66 -12.04 -19.12
CA GLY A 445 -9.69 -11.12 -19.61
C GLY A 445 -10.70 -10.83 -18.50
N GLY A 446 -10.80 -9.54 -18.14
CA GLY A 446 -11.65 -9.06 -17.04
C GLY A 446 -13.12 -9.01 -17.39
#